data_AF-E3M8R3-F1
#
_entry.id   AF-E3M8R3-F1
#
_cell.length_a   1.000
_cell.length_b   1.000
_cell.length_c   1.000
_cell.angle_alpha   90.00
_cell.angle_beta   90.00
_cell.angle_gamma   90.00
#
_symmetry.space_group_name_H-M   'P 1'
#
loop_
_entity.id
_entity.type
_entity.pdbx_description
1 polymer ?
#
loop_
_entity_poly.entity_id
_entity_poly.type
_entity_poly.pdbx_seq_one_letter_code
_entity_poly.pdbx_strand_id
1 'polypeptide(L)'
;MIHPVNTSPLAKSKIDSERRIKLETRNILTKIVFYVINPLFLLLDGATPYTAVYKQQSPFLHYLFWHFSVFHLVKSQCFFYPTNAKEPNWPWCLTSFYHAFIIGAVVCTLENFMPLIQKLWMMQIGFIGALLSSWLLLFAYITMDLEGYFVISRCVYHVSTFCLLNFFVLTTSYASNVYIDLPSENRKKSKMIFGILHLILGGIIGYLSTRITFNITICLLLVILSYMFSIYLYNYLTVNSYLLCELRWYKFEFQESRGIICHVIRRRRHLSNPSEILNSSSSENGYFQYEDDIQLDQKYYNEYYRLR
;
A
#
# COMPACT_ATOMS: atom_id res chain seq x y z
N MET A 1 32.07 27.99 -32.59
CA MET A 1 32.04 26.53 -32.43
C MET A 1 32.58 26.20 -31.05
N ILE A 2 31.69 25.84 -30.11
CA ILE A 2 32.08 25.40 -28.77
C ILE A 2 32.29 23.89 -28.88
N HIS A 3 33.54 23.42 -28.76
CA HIS A 3 33.85 22.00 -28.72
C HIS A 3 33.16 21.35 -27.51
N PRO A 4 32.55 20.16 -27.65
CA PRO A 4 32.09 19.40 -26.50
C PRO A 4 33.33 18.98 -25.69
N VAL A 5 33.38 19.43 -24.43
CA VAL A 5 34.39 18.96 -23.47
C VAL A 5 34.15 17.47 -23.26
N ASN A 6 35.03 16.66 -23.84
CA ASN A 6 35.02 15.21 -23.72
C ASN A 6 35.50 14.85 -22.31
N THR A 7 34.60 14.92 -21.33
CA THR A 7 34.88 14.45 -19.97
C THR A 7 35.14 12.95 -20.02
N SER A 8 36.31 12.52 -19.54
CA SER A 8 36.69 11.10 -19.53
C SER A 8 35.65 10.26 -18.76
N PRO A 9 35.46 8.98 -19.11
CA PRO A 9 34.51 8.08 -18.43
C PRO A 9 34.75 8.03 -16.91
N LEU A 10 36.02 8.16 -16.49
CA LEU A 10 36.46 8.20 -15.10
C LEU A 10 36.03 9.51 -14.38
N ALA A 11 36.08 10.64 -15.06
CA ALA A 11 35.60 11.91 -14.52
C ALA A 11 34.07 11.92 -14.40
N LYS A 12 33.38 11.30 -15.36
CA LYS A 12 31.91 11.15 -15.34
C LYS A 12 31.45 10.24 -14.20
N SER A 13 32.13 9.11 -13.97
CA SER A 13 31.81 8.20 -12.85
C SER A 13 32.08 8.82 -11.48
N LYS A 14 33.11 9.65 -11.35
CA LYS A 14 33.45 10.36 -10.11
C LYS A 14 32.47 11.50 -9.79
N ILE A 15 32.02 12.24 -10.81
CA ILE A 15 30.97 13.26 -10.66
C ILE A 15 29.64 12.61 -10.25
N ASP A 16 29.32 11.45 -10.84
CA ASP A 16 28.12 10.69 -10.45
C ASP A 16 28.22 10.12 -9.03
N SER A 17 29.40 9.68 -8.56
CA SER A 17 29.57 9.20 -7.19
C SER A 17 29.49 10.31 -6.14
N GLU A 18 30.12 11.46 -6.37
CA GLU A 18 30.02 12.63 -5.49
C GLU A 18 28.59 13.17 -5.40
N ARG A 19 27.87 13.17 -6.53
CA ARG A 19 26.44 13.54 -6.57
C ARG A 19 25.58 12.56 -5.79
N ARG A 20 25.87 11.25 -5.88
CA ARG A 20 25.19 10.18 -5.13
C ARG A 20 25.38 10.37 -3.62
N ILE A 21 26.62 10.56 -3.16
CA ILE A 21 26.95 10.82 -1.75
C ILE A 21 26.26 12.08 -1.22
N LYS A 22 26.24 13.16 -2.01
CA LYS A 22 25.57 14.42 -1.61
C LYS A 22 24.05 14.24 -1.50
N LEU A 23 23.44 13.46 -2.40
CA LEU A 23 22.02 13.12 -2.34
C LEU A 23 21.72 12.23 -1.14
N GLU A 24 22.54 11.22 -0.86
CA GLU A 24 22.43 10.34 0.30
C GLU A 24 22.52 11.12 1.61
N THR A 25 23.53 11.99 1.75
CA THR A 25 23.75 12.82 2.95
C THR A 25 22.57 13.76 3.21
N ARG A 26 22.06 14.43 2.16
CA ARG A 26 20.88 15.30 2.28
C ARG A 26 19.63 14.48 2.65
N ASN A 27 19.50 13.27 2.12
CA ASN A 27 18.40 12.37 2.44
C ASN A 27 18.45 11.95 3.91
N ILE A 28 19.62 11.60 4.44
CA ILE A 28 19.84 11.24 5.85
C ILE A 28 19.47 12.40 6.79
N LEU A 29 19.95 13.62 6.50
CA LEU A 29 19.65 14.78 7.35
C LEU A 29 18.14 15.09 7.38
N THR A 30 17.49 15.02 6.22
CA THR A 30 16.04 15.21 6.11
C THR A 30 15.29 14.15 6.90
N LYS A 31 15.73 12.88 6.80
CA LYS A 31 15.20 11.74 7.55
C LYS A 31 15.29 11.94 9.07
N ILE A 32 16.41 12.43 9.60
CA ILE A 32 16.58 12.70 11.03
C ILE A 32 15.58 13.74 11.55
N VAL A 33 15.35 14.82 10.80
CA VAL A 33 14.35 15.85 11.21
C VAL A 33 12.94 15.26 11.23
N PHE A 34 12.58 14.47 10.22
CA PHE A 34 11.28 13.80 10.20
C PHE A 34 11.11 12.75 11.30
N TYR A 35 12.18 12.11 11.77
CA TYR A 35 12.13 11.15 12.89
C TYR A 35 11.58 11.78 14.18
N VAL A 36 11.99 13.01 14.50
CA VAL A 36 11.55 13.71 15.71
C VAL A 36 10.05 14.06 15.65
N ILE A 37 9.56 14.37 14.45
CA ILE A 37 8.17 14.80 14.23
C ILE A 37 7.25 13.59 14.06
N ASN A 38 7.73 12.54 13.39
CA ASN A 38 6.97 11.36 13.04
C ASN A 38 7.91 10.15 12.92
N PRO A 39 8.19 9.44 14.03
CA PRO A 39 9.11 8.29 14.01
C PRO A 39 8.57 7.14 13.17
N LEU A 40 7.24 7.00 13.06
CA LEU A 40 6.61 5.97 12.23
C LEU A 40 6.86 6.21 10.74
N PHE A 41 6.86 7.45 10.29
CA PHE A 41 7.20 7.78 8.90
C PHE A 41 8.60 7.30 8.52
N LEU A 42 9.60 7.51 9.39
CA LEU A 42 10.98 7.05 9.14
C LEU A 42 11.06 5.52 9.09
N LEU A 43 10.44 4.83 10.05
CA LEU A 43 10.43 3.37 10.08
C LEU A 43 9.82 2.81 8.79
N LEU A 44 8.71 3.39 8.33
CA LEU A 44 8.05 2.97 7.10
C LEU A 44 8.88 3.29 5.86
N ASP A 45 9.46 4.50 5.76
CA ASP A 45 10.30 4.90 4.62
C ASP A 45 11.65 4.16 4.56
N GLY A 46 12.12 3.61 5.69
CA GLY A 46 13.33 2.79 5.77
C GLY A 46 13.07 1.29 5.59
N ALA A 47 11.93 0.78 6.06
CA ALA A 47 11.60 -0.65 6.04
C ALA A 47 10.79 -1.08 4.81
N THR A 48 10.43 -0.15 3.92
CA THR A 48 9.63 -0.47 2.73
C THR A 48 10.27 0.07 1.44
N PRO A 49 10.13 -0.64 0.31
CA PRO A 49 10.68 -0.17 -0.96
C PRO A 49 10.01 1.12 -1.43
N TYR A 50 10.82 2.08 -1.89
CA TYR A 50 10.34 3.35 -2.44
C TYR A 50 9.25 3.17 -3.52
N THR A 51 9.42 2.24 -4.45
CA THR A 51 8.42 2.05 -5.53
C THR A 51 7.10 1.48 -5.02
N ALA A 52 7.12 0.62 -4.00
CA ALA A 52 5.90 0.09 -3.39
C ALA A 52 5.04 1.22 -2.80
N VAL A 53 5.67 2.19 -2.13
CA VAL A 53 4.97 3.30 -1.46
C VAL A 53 4.59 4.42 -2.42
N TYR A 54 5.52 4.86 -3.26
CA TYR A 54 5.41 6.11 -4.03
C TYR A 54 4.95 5.91 -5.48
N LYS A 55 5.00 4.68 -6.01
CA LYS A 55 4.63 4.39 -7.41
C LYS A 55 3.41 3.49 -7.49
N GLN A 56 3.51 2.30 -6.90
CA GLN A 56 2.42 1.32 -6.87
C GLN A 56 1.23 1.86 -6.07
N GLN A 57 1.51 2.30 -4.84
CA GLN A 57 0.53 2.95 -3.98
C GLN A 57 0.68 4.47 -4.03
N SER A 58 -0.17 5.16 -3.27
CA SER A 58 0.03 6.56 -2.93
C SER A 58 0.65 6.61 -1.55
N PRO A 59 1.67 7.46 -1.33
CA PRO A 59 2.22 7.72 0.00
C PRO A 59 1.11 8.05 1.02
N PHE A 60 0.07 8.77 0.57
CA PHE A 60 -1.06 9.09 1.43
C PHE A 60 -1.80 7.85 1.94
N LEU A 61 -2.11 6.88 1.08
CA LEU A 61 -2.77 5.65 1.51
C LEU A 61 -1.86 4.85 2.44
N HIS A 62 -0.59 4.68 2.06
CA HIS A 62 0.36 3.88 2.80
C HIS A 62 0.59 4.43 4.21
N TYR A 63 0.91 5.72 4.33
CA TYR A 63 1.13 6.34 5.63
C TYR A 63 -0.15 6.40 6.44
N LEU A 64 -1.29 6.79 5.85
CA LEU A 64 -2.57 6.81 6.57
C LEU A 64 -2.90 5.43 7.15
N PHE A 65 -2.70 4.36 6.36
CA PHE A 65 -2.96 3.00 6.80
C PHE A 65 -2.10 2.61 8.00
N TRP A 66 -0.79 2.74 7.91
CA TRP A 66 0.09 2.30 8.99
C TRP A 66 -0.06 3.15 10.26
N HIS A 67 -0.30 4.45 10.13
CA HIS A 67 -0.62 5.30 11.28
C HIS A 67 -1.92 4.86 11.95
N PHE A 68 -2.95 4.60 11.15
CA PHE A 68 -4.20 4.03 11.64
C PHE A 68 -3.95 2.69 12.33
N SER A 69 -3.21 1.77 11.72
CA SER A 69 -2.96 0.43 12.28
C SER A 69 -2.22 0.48 13.62
N VAL A 70 -1.15 1.27 13.72
CA VAL A 70 -0.41 1.42 14.99
C VAL A 70 -1.30 2.05 16.06
N PHE A 71 -1.99 3.14 15.73
CA PHE A 71 -2.90 3.81 16.67
C PHE A 71 -4.04 2.88 17.10
N HIS A 72 -4.63 2.16 16.16
CA HIS A 72 -5.71 1.20 16.36
C HIS A 72 -5.27 0.06 17.27
N LEU A 73 -4.12 -0.58 17.01
CA LEU A 73 -3.61 -1.67 17.86
C LEU A 73 -3.38 -1.19 19.30
N VAL A 74 -2.80 0.00 19.49
CA VAL A 74 -2.58 0.55 20.84
C VAL A 74 -3.89 0.93 21.53
N LYS A 75 -4.78 1.65 20.84
CA LYS A 75 -5.98 2.23 21.47
C LYS A 75 -7.16 1.29 21.57
N SER A 76 -7.29 0.32 20.66
CA SER A 76 -8.41 -0.63 20.66
C SER A 76 -8.51 -1.44 21.95
N GLN A 77 -7.39 -1.67 22.65
CA GLN A 77 -7.37 -2.31 23.96
C GLN A 77 -8.21 -1.54 25.00
N CYS A 78 -8.15 -0.20 24.98
CA CYS A 78 -8.91 0.63 25.90
C CYS A 78 -10.43 0.57 25.65
N PHE A 79 -10.84 0.28 24.41
CA PHE A 79 -12.25 0.29 24.00
C PHE A 79 -12.90 -1.08 24.14
N PHE A 80 -12.26 -2.11 23.60
CA PHE A 80 -12.83 -3.47 23.59
C PHE A 80 -12.51 -4.26 24.87
N TYR A 81 -11.56 -3.78 25.67
CA TYR A 81 -11.11 -4.41 26.91
C TYR A 81 -10.90 -3.39 28.04
N PRO A 82 -11.93 -2.59 28.41
CA PRO A 82 -11.78 -1.63 29.50
C PRO A 82 -11.44 -2.37 30.80
N THR A 83 -10.37 -1.94 31.49
CA THR A 83 -9.97 -2.52 32.78
C THR A 83 -10.65 -1.78 33.93
N ASN A 84 -11.19 -2.54 34.88
CA ASN A 84 -11.62 -2.01 36.17
C ASN A 84 -10.43 -2.04 37.14
N ALA A 85 -10.27 -1.02 37.98
CA ALA A 85 -9.17 -0.91 38.94
C ALA A 85 -9.07 -2.07 39.96
N LYS A 86 -10.07 -2.96 40.00
CA LYS A 86 -10.17 -4.09 40.92
C LYS A 86 -9.89 -5.45 40.25
N GLU A 87 -9.76 -5.51 38.93
CA GLU A 87 -9.55 -6.75 38.20
C GLU A 87 -8.11 -6.84 37.69
N PRO A 88 -7.50 -8.05 37.68
CA PRO A 88 -6.17 -8.23 37.11
C PRO A 88 -6.18 -7.88 35.61
N ASN A 89 -5.09 -7.29 35.12
CA ASN A 89 -4.89 -6.83 33.73
C ASN A 89 -4.80 -7.96 32.68
N TRP A 90 -5.36 -9.14 32.98
CA TRP A 90 -5.38 -10.32 32.11
C TRP A 90 -5.98 -10.05 30.71
N PRO A 91 -7.07 -9.28 30.55
CA PRO A 91 -7.63 -9.00 29.23
C PRO A 91 -6.70 -8.19 28.32
N TRP A 92 -5.91 -7.26 28.89
CA TRP A 92 -4.90 -6.50 28.15
C TRP A 92 -3.73 -7.37 27.73
N CYS A 93 -3.30 -8.28 28.61
CA CYS A 93 -2.26 -9.26 28.31
C CYS A 93 -2.68 -10.16 27.13
N LEU A 94 -3.89 -10.73 27.17
CA LEU A 94 -4.44 -11.55 26.08
C LEU A 94 -4.55 -10.77 24.77
N THR A 95 -5.00 -9.52 24.82
CA THR A 95 -5.12 -8.69 23.62
C THR A 95 -3.75 -8.35 23.04
N SER A 96 -2.74 -8.16 23.89
CA SER A 96 -1.35 -7.95 23.45
C SER A 96 -0.76 -9.20 22.79
N PHE A 97 -1.02 -10.40 23.34
CA PHE A 97 -0.66 -11.66 22.67
C PHE A 97 -1.37 -11.80 21.32
N TYR A 98 -2.64 -11.43 21.24
CA TYR A 98 -3.38 -11.44 19.99
C TYR A 98 -2.81 -10.46 18.95
N HIS A 99 -2.41 -9.25 19.36
CA HIS A 99 -1.74 -8.29 18.48
C HIS A 99 -0.38 -8.80 18.03
N ALA A 100 0.40 -9.43 18.91
CA ALA A 100 1.65 -10.09 18.54
C ALA A 100 1.41 -11.22 17.53
N PHE A 101 0.34 -12.01 17.71
CA PHE A 101 -0.08 -13.03 16.76
C PHE A 101 -0.45 -12.43 15.39
N ILE A 102 -1.21 -11.31 15.35
CA ILE A 102 -1.50 -10.60 14.10
C ILE A 102 -0.22 -10.17 13.40
N ILE A 103 0.73 -9.58 14.14
CA ILE A 103 2.02 -9.14 13.58
C ILE A 103 2.78 -10.34 13.00
N GLY A 104 2.85 -11.45 13.75
CA GLY A 104 3.44 -12.69 13.27
C GLY A 104 2.76 -13.22 12.01
N ALA A 105 1.43 -13.15 11.93
CA ALA A 105 0.70 -13.55 10.74
C ALA A 105 1.02 -12.67 9.52
N VAL A 106 1.14 -11.35 9.71
CA VAL A 106 1.56 -10.43 8.65
C VAL A 106 2.95 -10.77 8.14
N VAL A 107 3.90 -11.07 9.04
CA VAL A 107 5.25 -11.52 8.67
C VAL A 107 5.18 -12.82 7.88
N CYS A 108 4.42 -13.81 8.36
CA CYS A 108 4.21 -15.07 7.63
C CYS A 108 3.60 -14.84 6.24
N THR A 109 2.68 -13.89 6.08
CA THR A 109 2.12 -13.51 4.77
C THR A 109 3.18 -12.93 3.85
N LEU A 110 4.01 -12.02 4.35
CA LEU A 110 5.12 -11.44 3.59
C LEU A 110 6.14 -12.49 3.15
N GLU A 111 6.48 -13.43 4.00
CA GLU A 111 7.49 -14.44 3.73
C GLU A 111 6.99 -15.56 2.81
N ASN A 112 5.80 -16.10 3.10
CA ASN A 112 5.35 -17.36 2.50
C ASN A 112 4.29 -17.19 1.40
N PHE A 113 3.51 -16.11 1.43
CA PHE A 113 2.35 -15.94 0.55
C PHE A 113 2.55 -14.86 -0.51
N MET A 114 3.43 -13.89 -0.27
CA MET A 114 3.74 -12.86 -1.24
C MET A 114 4.68 -13.43 -2.32
N PRO A 115 4.23 -13.53 -3.57
CA PRO A 115 5.06 -14.09 -4.64
C PRO A 115 6.17 -13.11 -4.99
N LEU A 116 7.28 -13.66 -5.51
CA LEU A 116 8.37 -12.87 -6.08
C LEU A 116 7.89 -11.95 -7.21
N ILE A 117 6.79 -12.30 -7.88
CA ILE A 117 6.11 -11.49 -8.89
C ILE A 117 4.66 -11.26 -8.48
N GLN A 118 4.36 -10.03 -8.08
CA GLN A 118 3.01 -9.64 -7.72
C GLN A 118 2.08 -9.62 -8.94
N LYS A 119 0.92 -10.28 -8.82
CA LYS A 119 -0.11 -10.35 -9.86
C LYS A 119 -1.24 -9.36 -9.59
N LEU A 120 -1.92 -8.93 -10.66
CA LEU A 120 -3.02 -7.97 -10.57
C LEU A 120 -4.18 -8.47 -9.70
N TRP A 121 -4.54 -9.76 -9.80
CA TRP A 121 -5.61 -10.35 -9.00
C TRP A 121 -5.35 -10.28 -7.49
N MET A 122 -4.08 -10.33 -7.06
CA MET A 122 -3.70 -10.19 -5.65
C MET A 122 -3.99 -8.77 -5.14
N MET A 123 -3.68 -7.75 -5.95
CA MET A 123 -4.06 -6.37 -5.65
C MET A 123 -5.57 -6.23 -5.51
N GLN A 124 -6.33 -6.85 -6.41
CA GLN A 124 -7.79 -6.81 -6.40
C GLN A 124 -8.36 -7.46 -5.13
N ILE A 125 -7.93 -8.68 -4.80
CA ILE A 125 -8.36 -9.37 -3.57
C ILE A 125 -7.93 -8.59 -2.32
N GLY A 126 -6.70 -8.07 -2.30
CA GLY A 126 -6.20 -7.25 -1.20
C GLY A 126 -7.06 -6.00 -0.97
N PHE A 127 -7.42 -5.26 -2.02
CA PHE A 127 -8.28 -4.09 -1.85
C PHE A 127 -9.73 -4.44 -1.52
N ILE A 128 -10.28 -5.53 -2.05
CA ILE A 128 -11.63 -6.02 -1.67
C ILE A 128 -11.65 -6.36 -0.19
N GLY A 129 -10.68 -7.15 0.27
CA GLY A 129 -10.59 -7.60 1.64
C GLY A 129 -10.31 -6.45 2.62
N ALA A 130 -9.41 -5.53 2.27
CA ALA A 130 -9.13 -4.34 3.08
C ALA A 130 -10.36 -3.41 3.18
N LEU A 131 -11.08 -3.22 2.07
CA LEU A 131 -12.32 -2.46 2.06
C LEU A 131 -13.37 -3.12 2.98
N LEU A 132 -13.70 -4.40 2.76
CA LEU A 132 -14.70 -5.10 3.57
C LEU A 132 -14.32 -5.10 5.06
N SER A 133 -13.04 -5.34 5.37
CA SER A 133 -12.55 -5.35 6.75
C SER A 133 -12.64 -3.97 7.41
N SER A 134 -12.38 -2.89 6.68
CA SER A 134 -12.54 -1.52 7.21
C SER A 134 -13.98 -1.20 7.58
N TRP A 135 -14.95 -1.69 6.80
CA TRP A 135 -16.38 -1.51 7.08
C TRP A 135 -16.84 -2.37 8.26
N LEU A 136 -16.37 -3.60 8.35
CA LEU A 136 -16.65 -4.47 9.50
C LEU A 136 -16.05 -3.90 10.80
N LEU A 137 -14.84 -3.34 10.72
CA LEU A 137 -14.20 -2.69 11.85
C LEU A 137 -14.95 -1.42 12.26
N LEU A 138 -15.43 -0.63 11.28
CA LEU A 138 -16.29 0.52 11.52
C LEU A 138 -17.58 0.11 12.26
N PHE A 139 -18.22 -0.97 11.81
CA PHE A 139 -19.40 -1.53 12.47
C PHE A 139 -19.12 -1.95 13.92
N ALA A 140 -17.99 -2.61 14.18
CA ALA A 140 -17.59 -3.00 15.53
C ALA A 140 -17.43 -1.80 16.46
N TYR A 141 -16.85 -0.69 15.98
CA TYR A 141 -16.72 0.53 16.79
C TYR A 141 -18.05 1.25 17.02
N ILE A 142 -18.99 1.22 16.08
CA ILE A 142 -20.30 1.86 16.24
C ILE A 142 -21.17 1.06 17.22
N THR A 143 -21.05 -0.28 17.22
CA THR A 143 -21.98 -1.16 17.95
C THR A 143 -21.44 -1.67 19.29
N MET A 144 -20.18 -1.41 19.64
CA MET A 144 -19.57 -1.92 20.88
C MET A 144 -20.30 -1.50 22.16
N ASP A 145 -20.83 -0.27 22.21
CA ASP A 145 -21.52 0.29 23.37
C ASP A 145 -23.03 0.07 23.34
N LEU A 146 -23.55 -0.64 22.31
CA LEU A 146 -24.96 -1.00 22.24
C LEU A 146 -25.23 -2.25 23.08
N GLU A 147 -26.34 -2.21 23.82
CA GLU A 147 -26.75 -3.31 24.69
C GLU A 147 -26.91 -4.62 23.90
N GLY A 148 -26.26 -5.70 24.38
CA GLY A 148 -26.27 -7.02 23.72
C GLY A 148 -25.28 -7.20 22.56
N TYR A 149 -24.64 -6.13 22.06
CA TYR A 149 -23.73 -6.20 20.91
C TYR A 149 -22.25 -6.27 21.26
N PHE A 150 -21.87 -6.07 22.53
CA PHE A 150 -20.48 -6.00 22.96
C PHE A 150 -19.63 -7.22 22.54
N VAL A 151 -20.13 -8.45 22.79
CA VAL A 151 -19.41 -9.69 22.46
C VAL A 151 -19.24 -9.84 20.94
N ILE A 152 -20.30 -9.57 20.17
CA ILE A 152 -20.27 -9.62 18.70
C ILE A 152 -19.27 -8.60 18.16
N SER A 153 -19.34 -7.36 18.65
CA SER A 153 -18.43 -6.27 18.25
C SER A 153 -16.97 -6.63 18.50
N ARG A 154 -16.67 -7.27 19.64
CA ARG A 154 -15.32 -7.76 19.95
C ARG A 154 -14.84 -8.84 19.00
N CYS A 155 -15.69 -9.81 18.66
CA CYS A 155 -15.35 -10.84 17.68
C CYS A 155 -15.09 -10.23 16.30
N VAL A 156 -15.98 -9.33 15.86
CA VAL A 156 -15.84 -8.62 14.58
C VAL A 156 -14.59 -7.76 14.57
N TYR A 157 -14.26 -7.06 15.66
CA TYR A 157 -13.03 -6.30 15.84
C TYR A 157 -11.78 -7.14 15.57
N HIS A 158 -11.69 -8.33 16.19
CA HIS A 158 -10.54 -9.22 16.00
C HIS A 158 -10.41 -9.66 14.55
N VAL A 159 -11.46 -10.29 14.01
CA VAL A 159 -11.46 -10.81 12.64
C VAL A 159 -11.16 -9.69 11.63
N SER A 160 -11.83 -8.55 11.75
CA SER A 160 -11.63 -7.42 10.84
C SER A 160 -10.24 -6.79 10.97
N THR A 161 -9.66 -6.69 12.17
CA THR A 161 -8.29 -6.17 12.35
C THR A 161 -7.27 -7.09 11.69
N PHE A 162 -7.38 -8.41 11.93
CA PHE A 162 -6.53 -9.41 11.30
C PHE A 162 -6.64 -9.37 9.77
N CYS A 163 -7.87 -9.39 9.25
CA CYS A 163 -8.10 -9.36 7.81
C CYS A 163 -7.62 -8.06 7.18
N LEU A 164 -7.88 -6.89 7.80
CA LEU A 164 -7.47 -5.59 7.28
C LEU A 164 -5.96 -5.51 7.08
N LEU A 165 -5.17 -5.97 8.04
CA LEU A 165 -3.70 -5.97 7.96
C LEU A 165 -3.18 -6.90 6.87
N ASN A 166 -3.64 -8.15 6.85
CA ASN A 166 -3.18 -9.13 5.86
C ASN A 166 -3.59 -8.75 4.43
N PHE A 167 -4.82 -8.28 4.24
CA PHE A 167 -5.28 -7.85 2.93
C PHE A 167 -4.59 -6.57 2.46
N PHE A 168 -4.28 -5.63 3.35
CA PHE A 168 -3.49 -4.47 2.98
C PHE A 168 -2.09 -4.88 2.51
N VAL A 169 -1.41 -5.77 3.23
CA VAL A 169 -0.10 -6.29 2.82
C VAL A 169 -0.14 -6.94 1.43
N LEU A 170 -1.21 -7.67 1.11
CA LEU A 170 -1.41 -8.26 -0.23
C LEU A 170 -1.47 -7.20 -1.36
N THR A 171 -1.83 -5.95 -1.04
CA THR A 171 -1.81 -4.82 -1.99
C THR A 171 -0.44 -4.15 -2.17
N THR A 172 0.59 -4.64 -1.49
CA THR A 172 1.92 -4.03 -1.49
C THR A 172 2.92 -4.97 -2.15
N SER A 173 3.96 -4.44 -2.78
CA SER A 173 5.06 -5.24 -3.33
C SER A 173 6.24 -5.35 -2.36
N TYR A 174 6.04 -5.29 -1.03
CA TYR A 174 7.15 -5.21 -0.07
C TYR A 174 8.14 -6.38 -0.17
N ALA A 175 7.65 -7.55 -0.58
CA ALA A 175 8.41 -8.79 -0.58
C ALA A 175 8.65 -9.34 -2.01
N SER A 176 8.36 -8.53 -3.05
CA SER A 176 8.42 -8.90 -4.46
C SER A 176 9.55 -8.17 -5.18
N ASN A 177 10.16 -8.79 -6.20
CA ASN A 177 11.19 -8.16 -7.03
C ASN A 177 10.63 -7.19 -8.06
N VAL A 178 9.31 -7.21 -8.27
CA VAL A 178 8.61 -6.41 -9.26
C VAL A 178 7.36 -5.79 -8.66
N TYR A 179 6.92 -4.68 -9.21
CA TYR A 179 5.68 -4.02 -8.79
C TYR A 179 4.82 -3.68 -10.01
N ILE A 180 3.51 -3.59 -9.76
CA ILE A 180 2.53 -3.18 -10.77
C ILE A 180 2.37 -1.66 -10.73
N ASP A 181 2.66 -0.98 -11.83
CA ASP A 181 2.30 0.43 -12.02
C ASP A 181 1.08 0.56 -12.94
N LEU A 182 0.19 1.47 -12.59
CA LEU A 182 -0.92 1.87 -13.45
C LEU A 182 -0.53 3.18 -14.15
N PRO A 183 -0.33 3.17 -15.48
CA PRO A 183 -0.10 4.38 -16.26
C PRO A 183 -1.14 5.43 -15.91
N SER A 184 -0.75 6.70 -15.85
CA SER A 184 -1.66 7.81 -15.51
C SER A 184 -2.89 7.86 -16.42
N GLU A 185 -2.71 7.49 -17.69
CA GLU A 185 -3.76 7.42 -18.72
C GLU A 185 -4.82 6.35 -18.42
N ASN A 186 -4.42 5.27 -17.75
CA ASN A 186 -5.31 4.16 -17.38
C ASN A 186 -6.01 4.39 -16.03
N ARG A 187 -5.64 5.44 -15.28
CA ARG A 187 -6.28 5.79 -14.01
C ARG A 187 -7.59 6.51 -14.30
N LYS A 188 -8.72 5.87 -14.01
CA LYS A 188 -10.04 6.45 -14.25
C LYS A 188 -10.35 7.55 -13.23
N LYS A 189 -11.06 8.59 -13.69
CA LYS A 189 -11.52 9.72 -12.87
C LYS A 189 -12.79 9.38 -12.05
N SER A 190 -12.81 8.27 -11.33
CA SER A 190 -13.95 7.87 -10.46
C SER A 190 -13.89 8.45 -9.04
N LYS A 191 -12.83 9.21 -8.72
CA LYS A 191 -12.59 9.78 -7.38
C LYS A 191 -13.75 10.60 -6.84
N MET A 192 -14.52 11.26 -7.70
CA MET A 192 -15.65 12.10 -7.33
C MET A 192 -16.84 11.27 -6.81
N ILE A 193 -17.21 10.20 -7.51
CA ILE A 193 -18.35 9.35 -7.12
C ILE A 193 -18.08 8.70 -5.77
N PHE A 194 -16.92 8.06 -5.61
CA PHE A 194 -16.53 7.50 -4.32
C PHE A 194 -16.40 8.56 -3.23
N GLY A 195 -15.97 9.78 -3.60
CA GLY A 195 -15.83 10.89 -2.67
C GLY A 195 -17.18 11.32 -2.10
N ILE A 196 -18.19 11.48 -2.96
CA ILE A 196 -19.56 11.82 -2.54
C ILE A 196 -20.14 10.73 -1.64
N LEU A 197 -20.00 9.45 -2.02
CA LEU A 197 -20.50 8.33 -1.22
C LEU A 197 -19.88 8.30 0.18
N HIS A 198 -18.56 8.50 0.27
CA HIS A 198 -17.86 8.49 1.56
C HIS A 198 -18.11 9.76 2.38
N LEU A 199 -18.41 10.90 1.74
CA LEU A 199 -18.82 12.12 2.42
C LEU A 199 -20.21 11.96 3.05
N ILE A 200 -21.15 11.33 2.34
CA ILE A 200 -22.46 10.97 2.90
C ILE A 200 -22.30 10.02 4.08
N LEU A 201 -21.47 8.97 3.94
CA LEU A 201 -21.18 8.04 5.03
C LEU A 201 -20.57 8.74 6.25
N GLY A 202 -19.60 9.64 6.02
CA GLY A 202 -19.01 10.46 7.08
C GLY A 202 -20.04 11.37 7.77
N GLY A 203 -20.97 11.96 6.99
CA GLY A 203 -22.09 12.73 7.53
C GLY A 203 -23.04 11.88 8.38
N ILE A 204 -23.35 10.66 7.96
CA ILE A 204 -24.16 9.70 8.74
C ILE A 204 -23.46 9.35 10.05
N ILE A 205 -22.16 9.07 10.03
CA ILE A 205 -21.36 8.79 11.23
C ILE A 205 -21.32 10.01 12.15
N GLY A 206 -21.12 11.21 11.59
CA GLY A 206 -21.18 12.45 12.34
C GLY A 206 -22.52 12.63 13.05
N TYR A 207 -23.63 12.41 12.33
CA TYR A 207 -24.97 12.45 12.93
C TYR A 207 -25.16 11.37 14.01
N LEU A 208 -24.77 10.12 13.75
CA LEU A 208 -24.87 9.03 14.73
C LEU A 208 -24.09 9.32 16.01
N SER A 209 -22.94 10.01 15.92
CA SER A 209 -22.14 10.39 17.10
C SER A 209 -22.87 11.34 18.05
N THR A 210 -23.89 12.06 17.56
CA THR A 210 -24.76 12.90 18.40
C THR A 210 -25.85 12.10 19.13
N ARG A 211 -26.06 10.84 18.75
CA ARG A 211 -27.12 9.96 19.24
C ARG A 211 -26.60 8.81 20.09
N ILE A 212 -25.42 8.30 19.75
CA ILE A 212 -24.80 7.11 20.34
C ILE A 212 -23.34 7.46 20.64
N THR A 213 -22.87 7.08 21.82
CA THR A 213 -21.47 7.22 22.19
C THR A 213 -20.63 6.19 21.45
N PHE A 214 -19.65 6.65 20.67
CA PHE A 214 -18.59 5.81 20.09
C PHE A 214 -17.40 6.69 19.70
N ASN A 215 -16.27 6.07 19.36
CA ASN A 215 -15.07 6.80 18.95
C ASN A 215 -15.18 7.32 17.51
N ILE A 216 -15.77 8.50 17.34
CA ILE A 216 -15.94 9.17 16.04
C ILE A 216 -14.61 9.33 15.29
N THR A 217 -13.50 9.62 15.96
CA THR A 217 -12.20 9.84 15.32
C THR A 217 -11.73 8.59 14.58
N ILE A 218 -11.83 7.41 15.21
CA ILE A 218 -11.46 6.14 14.58
C ILE A 218 -12.42 5.83 13.42
N CYS A 219 -13.72 6.05 13.61
CA CYS A 219 -14.72 5.85 12.56
C CYS A 219 -14.46 6.74 11.34
N LEU A 220 -14.12 8.02 11.53
CA LEU A 220 -13.80 8.93 10.42
C LEU A 220 -12.51 8.53 9.71
N LEU A 221 -11.47 8.08 10.44
CA LEU A 221 -10.25 7.54 9.82
C LEU A 221 -10.54 6.30 8.97
N LEU A 222 -11.42 5.41 9.44
CA LEU A 222 -11.87 4.24 8.68
C LEU A 222 -12.63 4.62 7.41
N VAL A 223 -13.45 5.67 7.44
CA VAL A 223 -14.14 6.20 6.23
C VAL A 223 -13.13 6.76 5.22
N ILE A 224 -12.09 7.46 5.69
CA ILE A 224 -11.05 7.98 4.79
C ILE A 224 -10.26 6.81 4.19
N LEU A 225 -9.92 5.79 4.98
CA LEU A 225 -9.26 4.59 4.48
C LEU A 225 -10.13 3.84 3.46
N SER A 226 -11.41 3.63 3.76
CA SER A 226 -12.33 2.95 2.86
C SER A 226 -12.52 3.71 1.54
N TYR A 227 -12.48 5.04 1.57
CA TYR A 227 -12.46 5.87 0.37
C TYR A 227 -11.23 5.58 -0.49
N MET A 228 -10.05 5.58 0.13
CA MET A 228 -8.79 5.29 -0.57
C MET A 228 -8.81 3.88 -1.17
N PHE A 229 -9.22 2.86 -0.39
CA PHE A 229 -9.35 1.50 -0.90
C PHE A 229 -10.32 1.40 -2.08
N SER A 230 -11.44 2.12 -2.04
CA SER A 230 -12.43 2.12 -3.13
C SER A 230 -11.87 2.66 -4.43
N ILE A 231 -11.11 3.77 -4.39
CA ILE A 231 -10.47 4.35 -5.59
C ILE A 231 -9.46 3.37 -6.18
N TYR A 232 -8.59 2.81 -5.35
CA TYR A 232 -7.58 1.88 -5.81
C TYR A 232 -8.20 0.60 -6.36
N LEU A 233 -9.16 0.02 -5.65
CA LEU A 233 -9.91 -1.14 -6.09
C LEU A 233 -10.53 -0.90 -7.47
N TYR A 234 -11.20 0.25 -7.65
CA TYR A 234 -11.83 0.58 -8.92
C TYR A 234 -10.81 0.68 -10.06
N ASN A 235 -9.65 1.30 -9.83
CA ASN A 235 -8.60 1.38 -10.84
C ASN A 235 -8.08 -0.01 -11.22
N TYR A 236 -7.78 -0.87 -10.25
CA TYR A 236 -7.29 -2.24 -10.52
C TYR A 236 -8.36 -3.16 -11.11
N LEU A 237 -9.66 -2.94 -10.82
CA LEU A 237 -10.75 -3.68 -11.44
C LEU A 237 -11.01 -3.27 -12.88
N THR A 238 -10.77 -2.00 -13.24
CA THR A 238 -11.15 -1.45 -14.54
C THR A 238 -9.99 -1.23 -15.51
N VAL A 239 -8.75 -1.49 -15.08
CA VAL A 239 -7.56 -1.39 -15.92
C VAL A 239 -7.59 -2.41 -17.07
N ASN A 240 -7.25 -1.96 -18.28
CA ASN A 240 -7.08 -2.82 -19.46
C ASN A 240 -5.62 -3.26 -19.67
N SER A 241 -4.66 -2.43 -19.25
CA SER A 241 -3.23 -2.74 -19.29
C SER A 241 -2.48 -2.07 -18.14
N TYR A 242 -1.42 -2.72 -17.67
CA TYR A 242 -0.56 -2.21 -16.59
C TYR A 242 0.91 -2.40 -16.95
N LEU A 243 1.79 -1.72 -16.23
CA LEU A 243 3.23 -1.89 -16.38
C LEU A 243 3.73 -2.83 -15.30
N LEU A 244 4.60 -3.76 -15.68
CA LEU A 244 5.41 -4.49 -14.73
C LEU A 244 6.77 -3.81 -14.65
N CYS A 245 7.15 -3.41 -13.45
CA CYS A 245 8.35 -2.61 -13.21
C CYS A 245 9.23 -3.26 -12.15
N GLU A 246 10.53 -3.01 -12.21
CA GLU A 246 11.50 -3.42 -11.20
C GLU A 246 11.22 -2.74 -9.86
N LEU A 247 11.22 -3.49 -8.77
CA LEU A 247 11.16 -2.93 -7.43
C LEU A 247 12.43 -2.14 -7.14
N ARG A 248 12.30 -0.96 -6.53
CA ARG A 248 13.42 -0.14 -6.09
C ARG A 248 13.24 0.31 -4.67
N TRP A 249 14.30 0.16 -3.89
CA TRP A 249 14.32 0.52 -2.48
C TRP A 249 14.49 2.01 -2.30
N TYR A 250 15.24 2.66 -3.19
CA TYR A 250 15.60 4.06 -3.02
C TYR A 250 15.20 4.93 -4.21
N LYS A 251 14.86 6.18 -3.91
CA LYS A 251 14.48 7.19 -4.92
C LYS A 251 15.57 7.46 -5.94
N PHE A 252 16.85 7.42 -5.55
CA PHE A 252 17.97 7.72 -6.45
C PHE A 252 18.14 6.63 -7.53
N GLU A 253 17.80 5.38 -7.22
CA GLU A 253 17.81 4.29 -8.20
C GLU A 253 16.82 4.59 -9.34
N PHE A 254 15.69 5.23 -9.05
CA PHE A 254 14.69 5.63 -10.05
C PHE A 254 15.18 6.72 -11.03
N GLN A 255 16.25 7.44 -10.70
CA GLN A 255 16.79 8.50 -11.57
C GLN A 255 17.61 7.95 -12.74
N GLU A 256 18.08 6.70 -12.66
CA GLU A 256 18.92 6.07 -13.68
C GLU A 256 18.10 5.45 -14.84
N SER A 257 16.88 4.98 -14.57
CA SER A 257 15.94 4.46 -15.59
C SER A 257 14.53 4.35 -15.02
N ARG A 258 13.48 4.24 -15.85
CA ARG A 258 12.10 4.02 -15.34
C ARG A 258 11.87 2.61 -14.79
N GLY A 259 12.77 1.67 -15.05
CA GLY A 259 12.67 0.28 -14.58
C GLY A 259 11.48 -0.50 -15.14
N ILE A 260 10.93 -0.09 -16.28
CA ILE A 260 9.82 -0.78 -16.93
C ILE A 260 10.38 -2.07 -17.55
N ILE A 261 9.81 -3.21 -17.17
CA ILE A 261 10.19 -4.52 -17.68
C ILE A 261 9.34 -4.85 -18.92
N CYS A 262 8.02 -4.78 -18.77
CA CYS A 262 7.08 -5.07 -19.85
C CYS A 262 5.73 -4.36 -19.67
N HIS A 263 5.02 -4.23 -20.78
CA HIS A 263 3.64 -3.75 -20.82
C HIS A 263 2.70 -4.96 -20.83
N VAL A 264 1.88 -5.10 -19.80
CA VAL A 264 0.97 -6.25 -19.66
C VAL A 264 -0.44 -5.87 -20.07
N ILE A 265 -1.00 -6.61 -21.03
CA ILE A 265 -2.37 -6.47 -21.51
C ILE A 265 -3.25 -7.50 -20.79
N ARG A 266 -4.27 -7.00 -20.07
CA ARG A 266 -5.15 -7.80 -19.20
C ARG A 266 -6.12 -8.70 -19.98
N ARG A 267 -6.68 -8.19 -21.07
CA ARG A 267 -7.66 -8.92 -21.90
C ARG A 267 -7.16 -8.97 -23.33
N ARG A 268 -7.09 -10.19 -23.90
CA ARG A 268 -7.04 -10.39 -25.35
C ARG A 268 -8.37 -9.89 -25.92
N ARG A 269 -8.51 -8.59 -26.20
CA ARG A 269 -9.53 -8.20 -27.17
C ARG A 269 -9.12 -8.88 -28.48
N HIS A 270 -10.08 -9.37 -29.27
CA HIS A 270 -9.85 -9.59 -30.69
C HIS A 270 -9.40 -8.23 -31.23
N LEU A 271 -8.08 -8.05 -31.33
CA LEU A 271 -7.44 -6.83 -31.80
C LEU A 271 -7.69 -6.79 -33.30
N SER A 272 -8.81 -6.19 -33.69
CA SER A 272 -9.13 -5.94 -35.09
C SER A 272 -8.15 -4.96 -35.76
N ASN A 273 -7.24 -4.33 -35.01
CA ASN A 273 -6.11 -3.57 -35.57
C ASN A 273 -4.90 -3.53 -34.61
N PRO A 274 -3.88 -4.37 -34.82
CA PRO A 274 -2.58 -4.29 -34.12
C PRO A 274 -1.84 -2.96 -34.35
N SER A 275 -2.17 -2.24 -35.42
CA SER A 275 -1.53 -0.99 -35.87
C SER A 275 -1.83 0.23 -34.98
N GLU A 276 -2.94 0.27 -34.25
CA GLU A 276 -3.25 1.40 -33.34
C GLU A 276 -2.39 1.38 -32.06
N ILE A 277 -1.95 0.20 -31.62
CA ILE A 277 -1.04 0.06 -30.47
C ILE A 277 0.39 0.39 -30.89
N LEU A 278 0.82 -0.05 -32.07
CA LEU A 278 2.15 0.24 -32.61
C LEU A 278 2.35 1.71 -32.99
N ASN A 279 1.29 2.41 -33.42
CA ASN A 279 1.38 3.82 -33.86
C ASN A 279 1.22 4.84 -32.73
N SER A 280 0.70 4.46 -31.55
CA SER A 280 0.52 5.40 -30.43
C SER A 280 1.75 5.51 -29.51
N SER A 281 2.77 4.65 -29.67
CA SER A 281 3.94 4.65 -28.78
C SER A 281 5.25 4.29 -29.47
N SER A 282 5.54 4.91 -30.62
CA SER A 282 6.78 4.74 -31.39
C SER A 282 8.03 5.36 -30.75
N SER A 283 8.15 5.41 -29.41
CA SER A 283 9.36 5.98 -28.77
C SER A 283 9.99 5.21 -27.62
N GLU A 284 9.42 4.13 -27.08
CA GLU A 284 10.14 3.28 -26.11
C GLU A 284 9.82 1.80 -26.37
N ASN A 285 10.85 1.00 -26.69
CA ASN A 285 10.80 -0.44 -26.94
C ASN A 285 10.40 -1.22 -25.67
N GLY A 286 9.15 -1.11 -25.23
CA GLY A 286 8.57 -1.93 -24.16
C GLY A 286 8.03 -3.24 -24.72
N TYR A 287 8.54 -4.38 -24.28
CA TYR A 287 8.04 -5.69 -24.67
C TYR A 287 6.58 -5.85 -24.19
N PHE A 288 5.63 -6.13 -25.09
CA PHE A 288 4.22 -6.34 -24.74
C PHE A 288 3.97 -7.82 -24.42
N GLN A 289 3.24 -8.09 -23.33
CA GLN A 289 2.87 -9.45 -22.92
C GLN A 289 1.40 -9.50 -22.51
N TYR A 290 0.77 -10.67 -22.62
CA TYR A 290 -0.57 -10.91 -22.08
C TYR A 290 -0.48 -11.41 -20.63
N GLU A 291 -1.47 -11.06 -19.81
CA GLU A 291 -1.48 -11.44 -18.38
C GLU A 291 -1.34 -12.95 -18.14
N ASP A 292 -1.91 -13.78 -19.03
CA ASP A 292 -1.86 -15.24 -18.92
C ASP A 292 -0.51 -15.83 -19.38
N ASP A 293 0.29 -15.08 -20.14
CA ASP A 293 1.51 -15.54 -20.81
C ASP A 293 2.75 -14.73 -20.39
N ILE A 294 2.76 -14.18 -19.16
CA ILE A 294 3.89 -13.36 -18.69
C ILE A 294 5.15 -14.23 -18.57
N GLN A 295 6.18 -13.88 -19.35
CA GLN A 295 7.51 -14.48 -19.33
C GLN A 295 8.53 -13.42 -18.96
N LEU A 296 9.19 -13.59 -17.80
CA LEU A 296 10.24 -12.69 -17.34
C LEU A 296 11.59 -13.40 -17.35
N ASP A 297 12.66 -12.62 -17.33
CA ASP A 297 13.99 -13.15 -17.14
C ASP A 297 14.10 -13.88 -15.80
N GLN A 298 14.88 -14.97 -15.76
CA GLN A 298 15.11 -15.79 -14.55
C GLN A 298 15.54 -14.96 -13.34
N LYS A 299 16.25 -13.83 -13.57
CA LYS A 299 16.71 -12.93 -12.50
C LYS A 299 15.57 -12.41 -11.61
N TYR A 300 14.35 -12.25 -12.14
CA TYR A 300 13.20 -11.76 -11.36
C TYR A 300 12.52 -12.84 -10.53
N TYR A 301 12.74 -14.11 -10.88
CA TYR A 301 12.26 -15.28 -10.13
C TYR A 301 13.24 -15.76 -9.06
N ASN A 302 14.43 -15.15 -8.96
CA ASN A 302 15.44 -15.56 -8.00
C ASN A 302 15.37 -14.73 -6.71
N GLU A 303 15.46 -15.43 -5.57
CA GLU A 303 15.41 -14.84 -4.22
C GLU A 303 16.63 -13.96 -3.89
N TYR A 304 17.73 -14.10 -4.63
CA TYR A 304 18.98 -13.38 -4.41
C TYR A 304 18.84 -11.84 -4.36
N TYR A 305 17.85 -11.27 -5.06
CA TYR A 305 17.59 -9.81 -5.03
C TYR A 305 16.86 -9.32 -3.77
N ARG A 306 16.33 -10.21 -2.92
CA ARG A 306 15.70 -9.86 -1.63
C ARG A 306 16.74 -9.50 -0.55
N LEU A 307 17.98 -9.96 -0.71
CA LEU A 307 19.07 -9.87 0.28
C LEU A 307 20.12 -8.79 -0.02
N ARG A 308 19.90 -7.98 -1.06
CA ARG A 308 20.66 -6.75 -1.35
C ARG A 308 19.85 -5.54 -0.94
#